data_AF-A0A945QGP6-F1
#
_entry.id   AF-A0A945QGP6-F1
#
_cell.length_a   1.000
_cell.length_b   1.000
_cell.length_c   1.000
_cell.angle_alpha   90.00
_cell.angle_beta   90.00
_cell.angle_gamma   90.00
#
_symmetry.space_group_name_H-M   'P 1'
#
loop_
_entity.id
_entity.type
_entity.pdbx_description
1 polymer ?
#
loop_
_entity_poly.entity_id
_entity_poly.type
_entity_poly.pdbx_seq_one_letter_code
_entity_poly.pdbx_strand_id
1 'polypeptide(L)' 'MTDRADGRRSVPQIFIDGEGIGGSDELADLDASGELDAKLEAAA' A
#
# COMPACT_ATOMS: atom_id res chain seq x y z
N MET A 1 10.67 -10.34 1.90
CA MET A 1 9.37 -9.97 1.29
C MET A 1 8.20 -10.62 2.01
N THR A 2 8.36 -11.81 2.59
CA THR A 2 7.33 -12.48 3.40
C THR A 2 7.03 -11.78 4.73
N ASP A 3 8.02 -11.17 5.39
CA ASP A 3 7.81 -10.51 6.69
C ASP A 3 7.04 -9.18 6.59
N ARG A 4 7.17 -8.47 5.45
CA ARG A 4 6.42 -7.24 5.19
C ARG A 4 4.96 -7.49 4.80
N ALA A 5 4.64 -8.71 4.41
CA ALA A 5 3.35 -9.09 3.84
C ALA A 5 2.26 -9.41 4.88
N ASP A 6 2.59 -9.37 6.18
CA ASP A 6 1.71 -9.82 7.26
C ASP A 6 1.11 -11.22 7.00
N GLY A 7 1.91 -12.12 6.40
CA GLY A 7 1.49 -13.46 6.03
C GLY A 7 0.59 -13.57 4.79
N ARG A 8 0.26 -12.47 4.10
CA ARG A 8 -0.43 -12.54 2.80
C ARG A 8 0.47 -13.17 1.75
N ARG A 9 -0.10 -14.17 1.05
CA ARG A 9 0.57 -14.90 -0.05
C ARG A 9 0.06 -14.49 -1.44
N SER A 10 -0.94 -13.60 -1.50
CA SER A 10 -1.47 -13.03 -2.73
C SER A 10 -0.61 -11.87 -3.21
N VAL A 11 -0.41 -11.78 -4.52
CA VAL A 11 0.26 -10.67 -5.19
C VAL A 11 -0.76 -9.92 -6.05
N PRO A 12 -0.59 -8.61 -6.28
CA PRO A 12 0.48 -7.73 -5.80
C PRO A 12 0.38 -7.40 -4.31
N GLN A 13 1.51 -7.01 -3.70
CA GLN A 13 1.57 -6.39 -2.38
C GLN A 13 2.28 -5.06 -2.47
N ILE A 14 1.55 -4.00 -2.12
CA ILE A 14 1.92 -2.61 -2.32
C ILE A 14 2.39 -2.03 -1.00
N PHE A 15 3.53 -1.33 -1.07
CA PHE A 15 4.17 -0.68 0.07
C PHE A 15 4.49 0.76 -0.28
N ILE A 16 4.21 1.68 0.64
CA ILE A 16 4.60 3.10 0.56
C ILE A 16 5.41 3.38 1.82
N ASP A 17 6.66 3.84 1.70
CA ASP A 17 7.60 4.02 2.82
C ASP A 17 7.80 2.82 3.75
N GLY A 18 7.56 1.62 3.24
CA GLY A 18 7.63 0.41 4.05
C GLY A 18 6.37 0.13 4.89
N GLU A 19 5.35 0.99 4.83
CA GLU A 19 3.98 0.68 5.27
C GLU A 19 3.32 -0.23 4.24
N GLY A 20 2.73 -1.35 4.69
CA GLY A 20 1.98 -2.26 3.82
C GLY A 20 0.57 -1.75 3.57
N ILE A 21 0.29 -1.35 2.34
CA ILE A 21 -1.03 -0.84 1.92
C ILE A 21 -1.99 -2.00 1.63
N GLY A 22 -1.48 -3.11 1.11
CA GLY A 22 -2.30 -4.27 0.74
C GLY A 22 -2.13 -4.63 -0.73
N GLY A 23 -3.21 -5.03 -1.39
CA GLY A 23 -3.24 -5.37 -2.80
C GLY A 23 -3.54 -4.18 -3.70
N SER A 24 -3.95 -4.48 -4.93
CA SER A 24 -4.33 -3.45 -5.91
C SER A 24 -5.66 -2.78 -5.58
N ASP A 25 -6.58 -3.51 -4.95
CA ASP A 25 -7.90 -2.99 -4.56
C ASP A 25 -7.73 -1.97 -3.43
N GLU A 26 -6.94 -2.28 -2.40
CA GLU A 26 -6.68 -1.34 -1.30
C GLU A 26 -5.95 -0.08 -1.76
N LEU A 27 -5.04 -0.19 -2.75
CA LEU A 27 -4.44 1.00 -3.36
C LEU A 27 -5.47 1.84 -4.11
N ALA A 28 -6.39 1.21 -4.85
CA ALA A 28 -7.44 1.91 -5.59
C ALA A 28 -8.45 2.59 -4.64
N ASP A 29 -8.79 1.97 -3.52
CA ASP A 29 -9.64 2.57 -2.49
C ASP A 29 -8.96 3.79 -1.84
N LEU A 30 -7.65 3.71 -1.60
CA LEU A 30 -6.85 4.81 -1.05
C LEU A 30 -6.70 5.99 -2.03
N ASP A 31 -6.60 5.70 -3.33
CA ASP A 31 -6.64 6.71 -4.40
C ASP A 31 -8.02 7.38 -4.47
N ALA A 32 -9.08 6.58 -4.44
CA ALA A 32 -10.46 7.08 -4.46
C ALA A 32 -10.81 7.95 -3.25
N SER A 33 -10.20 7.70 -2.07
CA SER A 33 -10.35 8.55 -0.89
C SER A 33 -9.50 9.81 -0.92
N GLY A 34 -8.54 9.92 -1.85
CA GLY A 34 -7.57 11.02 -1.94
C GLY A 34 -6.46 10.95 -0.89
N GLU A 35 -6.40 9.88 -0.09
CA GLU A 35 -5.36 9.69 0.94
C GLU A 35 -4.03 9.23 0.34
N LEU A 36 -4.05 8.66 -0.87
CA LEU A 36 -2.86 8.21 -1.57
C LEU A 36 -1.89 9.37 -1.83
N ASP A 37 -2.39 10.50 -2.32
CA ASP A 37 -1.58 11.69 -2.58
C ASP A 37 -0.87 12.18 -1.31
N ALA A 38 -1.58 12.21 -0.18
CA ALA A 38 -0.99 12.61 1.10
C ALA A 38 0.11 11.65 1.57
N LYS A 39 -0.06 10.34 1.36
CA LYS A 39 0.99 9.36 1.67
C LYS A 39 2.20 9.49 0.75
N LEU A 40 2.00 9.76 -0.53
CA LEU A 40 3.09 9.93 -1.49
C LEU A 40 3.87 11.22 -1.26
N GLU A 41 3.21 12.31 -0.87
CA GLU A 41 3.86 13.56 -0.48
C GLU A 41 4.66 13.42 0.82
N ALA A 42 4.14 12.66 1.80
CA ALA A 42 4.86 12.37 3.04
C ALA A 42 6.11 11.48 2.84
N ALA A 43 6.14 10.75 1.72
CA ALA A 43 7.23 9.84 1.33
C ALA A 43 8.40 10.50 0.61
N ALA A 44 8.26 11.76 0.21
CA ALA A 44 9.26 12.54 -0.52
C ALA A 44 10.32 13.14 0.42
#